data_AF-A0A9E3P0N3-F1
#
_entry.id   AF-A0A9E3P0N3-F1
#
_cell.length_a   1.000
_cell.length_b   1.000
_cell.length_c   1.000
_cell.angle_alpha   90.00
_cell.angle_beta   90.00
_cell.angle_gamma   90.00
#
_symmetry.space_group_name_H-M   'P 1'
#
loop_
_entity.id
_entity.type
_entity.pdbx_description
1 polymer ?
#
loop_
_entity_poly.entity_id
_entity_poly.type
_entity_poly.pdbx_seq_one_letter_code
_entity_poly.pdbx_strand_id
1 'polypeptide(L)'
;MGSVRREAKSTFLAGAAGLALGFLWLGVFHWGDRDAPLWPILACAAAGAAVGFFFDDARAKRDRAARETAAGAKWSPILAVGVVERVVAEASRAVRIDDDGANTAWFLQVDEEKILCVWDWADEAKERVEIDLVPGDAPTPLKISWTGKRLAAARPKRRFELGERKPEQCELLHGTLDDVDRLLRSKGSATPTSLAAPYAKLADAARSLGFCKLVAADQIPAVDGAIEGGAYAWYRAAGRAFDADAERLAEGGVEDLLDYMRPALAIEGWTLGEIVQTYDAEHGYTLRIGAEEHTMWSASEQHEAWELTTTRAASLIDEGLAKVGSPERVHVLRGGEDAVFVLLTREMRQTIAESGLFADEEIPTPSSSLRLASRR
;
A
#
# COMPACT_ATOMS: atom_id res chain seq x y z
N MET A 1 18.75 -17.32 -3.29
CA MET A 1 19.54 -16.06 -3.24
C MET A 1 20.82 -16.04 -4.10
N GLY A 2 21.35 -17.17 -4.60
CA GLY A 2 22.60 -17.18 -5.38
C GLY A 2 22.54 -16.64 -6.82
N SER A 3 21.36 -16.64 -7.46
CA SER A 3 21.19 -16.19 -8.86
C SER A 3 21.06 -14.67 -8.98
N VAL A 4 20.21 -14.04 -8.15
CA VAL A 4 19.92 -12.59 -8.20
C VAL A 4 21.19 -11.74 -8.02
N ARG A 5 22.09 -12.16 -7.12
CA ARG A 5 23.37 -11.46 -6.88
C ARG A 5 24.40 -11.66 -8.00
N ARG A 6 24.31 -12.75 -8.78
CA ARG A 6 25.13 -12.95 -9.99
C ARG A 6 24.60 -12.11 -11.14
N GLU A 7 23.28 -11.99 -11.27
CA GLU A 7 22.65 -11.22 -12.35
C GLU A 7 22.85 -9.71 -12.20
N ALA A 8 22.69 -9.16 -11.00
CA ALA A 8 23.00 -7.74 -10.75
C ALA A 8 24.49 -7.42 -11.04
N LYS A 9 25.39 -8.36 -10.73
CA LYS A 9 26.81 -8.24 -11.09
C LYS A 9 27.02 -8.30 -12.60
N SER A 10 26.30 -9.14 -13.35
CA SER A 10 26.45 -9.19 -14.81
C SER A 10 25.91 -7.93 -15.50
N THR A 11 24.80 -7.35 -15.05
CA THR A 11 24.26 -6.10 -15.61
C THR A 11 25.23 -4.94 -15.37
N PHE A 12 25.76 -4.84 -14.14
CA PHE A 12 26.78 -3.84 -13.81
C PHE A 12 28.08 -4.04 -14.62
N LEU A 13 28.56 -5.28 -14.74
CA LEU A 13 29.77 -5.60 -15.51
C LEU A 13 29.58 -5.33 -17.01
N ALA A 14 28.39 -5.58 -17.57
CA ALA A 14 28.09 -5.27 -18.96
C ALA A 14 28.07 -3.74 -19.21
N GLY A 15 27.45 -2.97 -18.32
CA GLY A 15 27.50 -1.50 -18.37
C GLY A 15 28.92 -0.95 -18.23
N ALA A 16 29.69 -1.47 -17.28
CA ALA A 16 31.08 -1.09 -17.07
C ALA A 16 31.98 -1.46 -18.27
N ALA A 17 31.77 -2.64 -18.88
CA ALA A 17 32.48 -3.06 -20.08
C ALA A 17 32.15 -2.18 -21.29
N GLY A 18 30.89 -1.78 -21.45
CA GLY A 18 30.46 -0.85 -22.50
C GLY A 18 31.14 0.52 -22.37
N LEU A 19 31.21 1.06 -21.14
CA LEU A 19 31.94 2.30 -20.86
C LEU A 19 33.45 2.16 -21.14
N ALA A 20 34.06 1.07 -20.68
CA ALA A 20 35.48 0.82 -20.88
C ALA A 20 35.83 0.71 -22.37
N LEU A 21 35.02 0.03 -23.18
CA LEU A 21 35.20 -0.03 -24.63
C LEU A 21 35.03 1.34 -25.30
N GLY A 22 34.08 2.17 -24.84
CA GLY A 22 33.93 3.55 -25.30
C GLY A 22 35.17 4.41 -25.02
N PHE A 23 35.75 4.31 -23.82
CA PHE A 23 37.00 5.00 -23.46
C PHE A 23 38.21 4.47 -24.24
N LEU A 24 38.27 3.17 -24.51
CA LEU A 24 39.36 2.56 -25.28
C LEU A 24 39.29 2.99 -26.75
N TRP A 25 38.08 3.12 -27.32
CA TRP A 25 37.87 3.69 -28.65
C TRP A 25 38.31 5.16 -28.71
N LEU A 26 37.95 5.97 -27.71
CA LEU A 26 38.46 7.33 -27.52
C LEU A 26 40.00 7.36 -27.50
N GLY A 27 40.64 6.52 -26.71
CA GLY A 27 42.10 6.47 -26.62
C GLY A 27 42.80 6.08 -27.92
N VAL A 28 42.20 5.19 -28.72
CA VAL A 28 42.80 4.68 -29.97
C VAL A 28 42.56 5.63 -31.14
N PHE A 29 41.38 6.26 -31.23
CA PHE A 29 41.00 7.04 -32.41
C PHE A 29 41.08 8.56 -32.23
N HIS A 30 41.08 9.07 -30.99
CA HIS A 30 41.24 10.51 -30.73
C HIS A 30 42.66 10.92 -30.35
N TRP A 31 43.62 9.99 -30.29
CA TRP A 31 45.03 10.34 -30.07
C TRP A 31 45.65 10.91 -31.35
N GLY A 32 45.37 12.19 -31.64
CA GLY A 32 46.02 12.94 -32.72
C GLY A 32 45.06 13.69 -33.66
N ASP A 33 43.75 13.39 -33.60
CA ASP A 33 42.75 14.07 -34.44
C ASP A 33 41.68 14.74 -33.56
N ARG A 34 41.69 16.08 -33.54
CA ARG A 34 40.73 16.89 -32.80
C ARG A 34 39.37 17.00 -33.49
N ASP A 35 39.30 16.65 -34.77
CA ASP A 35 38.09 16.75 -35.58
C ASP A 35 37.33 15.42 -35.70
N ALA A 36 37.82 14.37 -35.04
CA ALA A 36 37.09 13.10 -35.00
C ALA A 36 35.69 13.29 -34.36
N PRO A 37 34.64 12.71 -34.94
CA PRO A 37 33.29 13.00 -34.53
C PRO A 37 32.89 12.23 -33.26
N LEU A 38 32.14 12.86 -32.37
CA LEU A 38 31.68 12.28 -31.08
C LEU A 38 30.60 11.19 -31.22
N TRP A 39 30.01 11.00 -32.40
CA TRP A 39 28.88 10.08 -32.60
C TRP A 39 29.17 8.61 -32.20
N PRO A 40 30.39 8.05 -32.33
CA PRO A 40 30.65 6.66 -31.93
C PRO A 40 30.60 6.46 -30.41
N ILE A 41 31.00 7.47 -29.63
CA ILE A 41 30.92 7.44 -28.16
C ILE A 41 29.45 7.42 -27.73
N LEU A 42 28.64 8.29 -28.34
CA LEU A 42 27.20 8.33 -28.10
C LEU A 42 26.52 7.03 -28.52
N ALA A 43 26.94 6.42 -29.63
CA ALA A 43 26.43 5.13 -30.09
C ALA A 43 26.77 3.99 -29.13
N CYS A 44 28.01 3.91 -28.62
CA CYS A 44 28.41 2.91 -27.62
C CYS A 44 27.69 3.09 -26.28
N ALA A 45 27.53 4.33 -25.82
CA ALA A 45 26.78 4.64 -24.60
C ALA A 45 25.30 4.26 -24.73
N ALA A 46 24.67 4.61 -25.85
CA ALA A 46 23.29 4.23 -26.15
C ALA A 46 23.11 2.71 -26.25
N ALA A 47 24.05 1.99 -26.88
CA ALA A 47 24.03 0.54 -26.94
C ALA A 47 24.18 -0.10 -25.55
N GLY A 48 25.07 0.42 -24.70
CA GLY A 48 25.22 -0.03 -23.31
C GLY A 48 23.96 0.18 -22.48
N ALA A 49 23.32 1.35 -22.62
CA ALA A 49 22.04 1.64 -21.96
C ALA A 49 20.91 0.73 -22.45
N ALA A 50 20.80 0.50 -23.76
CA ALA A 50 19.79 -0.39 -24.33
C ALA A 50 19.95 -1.85 -23.86
N VAL A 51 21.19 -2.34 -23.77
CA VAL A 51 21.47 -3.68 -23.23
C VAL A 51 21.12 -3.75 -21.74
N GLY A 52 21.47 -2.73 -20.95
CA GLY A 52 21.08 -2.63 -19.53
C GLY A 52 19.58 -2.69 -19.35
N PHE A 53 18.84 -1.90 -20.13
CA PHE A 53 17.37 -1.88 -20.11
C PHE A 53 16.76 -3.25 -20.44
N PHE A 54 17.30 -3.97 -21.43
CA PHE A 54 16.82 -5.30 -21.79
C PHE A 54 17.01 -6.32 -20.66
N PHE A 55 18.15 -6.29 -19.96
CA PHE A 55 18.40 -7.16 -18.82
C PHE A 55 17.53 -6.82 -17.61
N ASP A 56 17.31 -5.53 -17.34
CA ASP A 56 16.42 -5.09 -16.26
C ASP A 56 14.95 -5.42 -16.54
N ASP A 57 14.46 -5.26 -17.79
CA ASP A 57 13.13 -5.71 -18.20
C ASP A 57 12.99 -7.24 -18.10
N ALA A 58 13.97 -7.99 -18.59
CA ALA A 58 13.97 -9.45 -18.48
C ALA A 58 14.05 -9.94 -17.03
N ARG A 59 14.72 -9.19 -16.14
CA ARG A 59 14.75 -9.46 -14.70
C ARG A 59 13.40 -9.12 -14.07
N ALA A 60 12.83 -7.95 -14.36
CA ALA A 60 11.52 -7.54 -13.86
C ALA A 60 10.43 -8.55 -14.27
N LYS A 61 10.47 -9.05 -15.50
CA LYS A 61 9.58 -10.12 -15.99
C LYS A 61 9.78 -11.43 -15.25
N ARG A 62 11.02 -11.84 -14.96
CA ARG A 62 11.30 -13.07 -14.21
C ARG A 62 10.94 -12.96 -12.73
N ASP A 63 11.23 -11.83 -12.10
CA ASP A 63 10.84 -11.54 -10.73
C ASP A 63 9.31 -11.48 -10.61
N ARG A 64 8.62 -10.88 -11.59
CA ARG A 64 7.16 -10.91 -11.71
C ARG A 64 6.64 -12.34 -11.85
N ALA A 65 7.16 -13.13 -12.79
CA ALA A 65 6.74 -14.51 -13.00
C ALA A 65 7.00 -15.40 -11.76
N ALA A 66 8.12 -15.18 -11.06
CA ALA A 66 8.44 -15.89 -9.82
C ALA A 66 7.49 -15.50 -8.68
N ARG A 67 7.12 -14.22 -8.57
CA ARG A 67 6.08 -13.75 -7.62
C ARG A 67 4.71 -14.32 -7.98
N GLU A 68 4.33 -14.28 -9.24
CA GLU A 68 3.07 -14.88 -9.74
C GLU A 68 3.03 -16.39 -9.48
N THR A 69 4.15 -17.10 -9.64
CA THR A 69 4.27 -18.54 -9.34
C THR A 69 4.19 -18.82 -7.84
N ALA A 70 4.91 -18.04 -7.02
CA ALA A 70 4.89 -18.18 -5.55
C ALA A 70 3.52 -17.81 -4.96
N ALA A 71 2.88 -16.79 -5.51
CA ALA A 71 1.51 -16.43 -5.18
C ALA A 71 0.53 -17.51 -5.65
N GLY A 72 0.66 -18.02 -6.87
CA GLY A 72 -0.13 -19.15 -7.37
C GLY A 72 -0.02 -20.38 -6.48
N ALA A 73 1.16 -20.65 -5.91
CA ALA A 73 1.35 -21.72 -4.92
C ALA A 73 0.64 -21.45 -3.59
N LYS A 74 0.47 -20.18 -3.18
CA LYS A 74 -0.36 -19.79 -2.01
C LYS A 74 -1.83 -20.10 -2.26
N TRP A 75 -2.31 -19.88 -3.49
CA TRP A 75 -3.67 -20.20 -3.96
C TRP A 75 -3.87 -21.67 -4.37
N SER A 76 -2.88 -22.54 -4.15
CA SER A 76 -2.91 -23.96 -4.54
C SER A 76 -4.10 -24.81 -4.04
N PRO A 77 -4.80 -24.53 -2.91
CA PRO A 77 -6.00 -25.30 -2.55
C PRO A 77 -7.23 -24.90 -3.37
N ILE A 78 -7.14 -23.80 -4.12
CA ILE A 78 -8.26 -23.16 -4.80
C ILE A 78 -8.09 -23.34 -6.32
N LEU A 79 -8.56 -24.46 -6.84
CA LEU A 79 -8.54 -24.76 -8.27
C LEU A 79 -9.78 -24.18 -8.96
N ALA A 80 -9.64 -23.70 -10.19
CA ALA A 80 -10.77 -23.30 -11.01
C ALA A 80 -11.64 -24.53 -11.36
N VAL A 81 -12.92 -24.52 -10.96
CA VAL A 81 -13.76 -25.74 -10.98
C VAL A 81 -14.73 -25.82 -12.17
N GLY A 82 -14.91 -24.74 -12.93
CA GLY A 82 -15.80 -24.68 -14.11
C GLY A 82 -16.87 -23.59 -14.02
N VAL A 83 -17.90 -23.68 -14.87
CA VAL A 83 -18.95 -22.64 -15.04
C VAL A 83 -20.30 -23.14 -14.51
N VAL A 84 -21.03 -22.28 -13.81
CA VAL A 84 -22.43 -22.49 -13.41
C VAL A 84 -23.28 -21.52 -14.23
N GLU A 85 -24.37 -21.96 -14.88
CA GLU A 85 -25.16 -21.10 -15.78
C GLU A 85 -25.77 -19.87 -15.06
N ARG A 86 -26.16 -20.07 -13.80
CA ARG A 86 -26.69 -19.01 -12.94
C ARG A 86 -26.27 -19.24 -11.50
N VAL A 87 -25.72 -18.20 -10.89
CA VAL A 87 -25.34 -18.22 -9.48
C VAL A 87 -26.19 -17.23 -8.72
N VAL A 88 -26.81 -17.71 -7.64
CA VAL A 88 -27.45 -16.87 -6.63
C VAL A 88 -26.72 -17.14 -5.34
N ALA A 89 -26.05 -16.13 -4.80
CA ALA A 89 -25.34 -16.23 -3.54
C ALA A 89 -25.88 -15.22 -2.52
N GLU A 90 -25.93 -15.66 -1.27
CA GLU A 90 -26.15 -14.76 -0.15
C GLU A 90 -24.84 -14.03 0.17
N ALA A 91 -24.86 -12.71 0.11
CA ALA A 91 -23.69 -11.89 0.43
C ALA A 91 -23.47 -11.74 1.95
N SER A 92 -24.35 -12.32 2.77
CA SER A 92 -24.30 -12.27 4.24
C SER A 92 -23.00 -12.83 4.83
N ARG A 93 -22.23 -13.59 4.05
CA ARG A 93 -20.92 -14.15 4.44
C ARG A 93 -19.76 -13.68 3.57
N ALA A 94 -19.92 -12.67 2.72
CA ALA A 94 -18.88 -12.30 1.77
C ALA A 94 -17.56 -11.84 2.44
N VAL A 95 -16.42 -12.22 1.86
CA VAL A 95 -15.09 -11.69 2.21
C VAL A 95 -14.70 -10.62 1.19
N ARG A 96 -14.22 -9.47 1.67
CA ARG A 96 -13.84 -8.31 0.86
C ARG A 96 -12.32 -8.16 0.78
N ILE A 97 -11.77 -8.00 -0.42
CA ILE A 97 -10.36 -7.67 -0.67
C ILE A 97 -10.28 -6.51 -1.66
N ASP A 98 -9.59 -5.44 -1.30
CA ASP A 98 -9.42 -4.27 -2.15
C ASP A 98 -8.16 -4.42 -3.03
N ASP A 99 -8.20 -3.87 -4.22
CA ASP A 99 -7.04 -3.66 -5.09
C ASP A 99 -6.54 -2.21 -5.02
N ASP A 100 -5.27 -2.00 -5.35
CA ASP A 100 -4.62 -0.69 -5.36
C ASP A 100 -5.26 0.31 -6.36
N GLY A 101 -6.12 -0.18 -7.28
CA GLY A 101 -6.80 0.62 -8.30
C GLY A 101 -8.28 0.90 -8.04
N ALA A 102 -8.71 0.96 -6.77
CA ALA A 102 -10.11 1.19 -6.34
C ALA A 102 -11.12 0.07 -6.68
N ASN A 103 -10.67 -1.04 -7.27
CA ASN A 103 -11.52 -2.21 -7.49
C ASN A 103 -11.63 -3.05 -6.22
N THR A 104 -12.82 -3.54 -5.91
CA THR A 104 -13.07 -4.40 -4.76
C THR A 104 -13.42 -5.82 -5.24
N ALA A 105 -12.67 -6.82 -4.80
CA ALA A 105 -12.99 -8.22 -4.97
C ALA A 105 -13.84 -8.73 -3.79
N TRP A 106 -15.01 -9.26 -4.11
CA TRP A 106 -15.91 -9.94 -3.19
C TRP A 106 -15.84 -11.45 -3.42
N PHE A 107 -15.56 -12.20 -2.36
CA PHE A 107 -15.55 -13.65 -2.35
C PHE A 107 -16.83 -14.15 -1.69
N LEU A 108 -17.61 -14.93 -2.42
CA LEU A 108 -18.95 -15.35 -2.06
C LEU A 108 -19.01 -16.87 -1.99
N GLN A 109 -19.50 -17.46 -0.89
CA GLN A 109 -19.73 -18.90 -0.86
C GLN A 109 -20.95 -19.23 -1.73
N VAL A 110 -20.77 -20.10 -2.73
CA VAL A 110 -21.85 -20.49 -3.65
C VAL A 110 -22.27 -21.96 -3.49
N ASP A 111 -21.41 -22.77 -2.88
CA ASP A 111 -21.63 -24.20 -2.54
C ASP A 111 -20.76 -24.56 -1.32
N GLU A 112 -20.87 -25.77 -0.77
CA GLU A 112 -20.06 -26.23 0.38
C GLU A 112 -18.54 -26.13 0.13
N GLU A 113 -18.10 -26.31 -1.11
CA GLU A 113 -16.68 -26.31 -1.49
C GLU A 113 -16.39 -25.38 -2.67
N LYS A 114 -17.22 -24.37 -2.90
CA LYS A 114 -17.01 -23.41 -4.00
C LYS A 114 -17.27 -21.97 -3.58
N ILE A 115 -16.36 -21.11 -4.02
CA ILE A 115 -16.36 -19.67 -3.78
C ILE A 115 -16.37 -18.97 -5.14
N LEU A 116 -17.11 -17.89 -5.26
CA LEU A 116 -17.14 -17.05 -6.45
C LEU A 116 -16.44 -15.74 -6.15
N CYS A 117 -15.47 -15.35 -6.98
CA CYS A 117 -14.86 -14.02 -6.93
C CYS A 117 -15.61 -13.06 -7.84
N VAL A 118 -16.02 -11.91 -7.31
CA VAL A 118 -16.71 -10.85 -8.05
C VAL A 118 -15.99 -9.55 -7.79
N TRP A 119 -15.38 -8.99 -8.83
CA TRP A 119 -14.92 -7.61 -8.80
C TRP A 119 -16.10 -6.68 -9.03
N ASP A 120 -16.18 -5.68 -8.17
CA ASP A 120 -17.09 -4.57 -8.32
C ASP A 120 -16.35 -3.26 -8.00
N TRP A 121 -16.77 -2.21 -8.69
CA TRP A 121 -16.37 -0.83 -8.45
C TRP A 121 -17.20 -0.22 -7.32
N ALA A 122 -18.34 -0.84 -6.98
CA ALA A 122 -19.13 -0.47 -5.81
C ALA A 122 -18.50 -1.07 -4.54
N ASP A 123 -18.17 -0.19 -3.59
CA ASP A 123 -17.66 -0.54 -2.26
C ASP A 123 -18.65 -1.35 -1.38
N GLU A 124 -19.88 -1.60 -1.86
CA GLU A 124 -21.00 -2.03 -1.03
C GLU A 124 -21.75 -3.23 -1.65
N ALA A 125 -21.46 -4.43 -1.15
CA ALA A 125 -22.29 -5.60 -1.41
C ALA A 125 -23.71 -5.40 -0.84
N LYS A 126 -24.71 -5.93 -1.53
CA LYS A 126 -26.09 -6.04 -1.02
C LYS A 126 -26.42 -7.48 -0.68
N GLU A 127 -27.47 -7.71 0.12
CA GLU A 127 -27.89 -9.03 0.64
C GLU A 127 -27.80 -10.20 -0.34
N ARG A 128 -28.09 -9.97 -1.62
CA ARG A 128 -28.07 -11.00 -2.66
C ARG A 128 -27.36 -10.51 -3.90
N VAL A 129 -26.53 -11.39 -4.45
CA VAL A 129 -25.91 -11.23 -5.76
C VAL A 129 -26.43 -12.30 -6.70
N GLU A 130 -26.90 -11.87 -7.86
CA GLU A 130 -27.26 -12.75 -8.97
C GLU A 130 -26.30 -12.54 -10.12
N ILE A 131 -25.72 -13.64 -10.59
CA ILE A 131 -24.81 -13.64 -11.73
C ILE A 131 -25.33 -14.63 -12.77
N ASP A 132 -25.59 -14.12 -13.96
CA ASP A 132 -25.88 -14.93 -15.15
C ASP A 132 -24.56 -15.08 -15.92
N LEU A 133 -24.10 -16.31 -16.14
CA LEU A 133 -22.82 -16.60 -16.81
C LEU A 133 -23.07 -17.14 -18.22
N VAL A 134 -22.18 -16.80 -19.17
CA VAL A 134 -22.17 -17.48 -20.48
C VAL A 134 -21.58 -18.89 -20.28
N PRO A 135 -22.26 -19.96 -20.72
CA PRO A 135 -21.64 -21.28 -20.79
C PRO A 135 -20.48 -21.24 -21.79
N GLY A 136 -19.25 -21.52 -21.34
CA GLY A 136 -18.06 -21.53 -22.16
C GLY A 136 -16.80 -21.91 -21.38
N ASP A 137 -15.65 -21.98 -22.05
CA ASP A 137 -14.38 -22.37 -21.43
C ASP A 137 -13.81 -21.30 -20.47
N ALA A 138 -14.34 -20.07 -20.51
CA ALA A 138 -14.01 -18.98 -19.60
C ALA A 138 -15.30 -18.32 -19.06
N PRO A 139 -15.49 -18.23 -17.73
CA PRO A 139 -16.70 -17.66 -17.15
C PRO A 139 -16.74 -16.14 -17.36
N THR A 140 -17.42 -15.70 -18.41
CA THR A 140 -17.70 -14.26 -18.60
C THR A 140 -19.12 -13.97 -18.09
N PRO A 141 -19.32 -13.05 -17.13
CA PRO A 141 -20.66 -12.66 -16.69
C PRO A 141 -21.41 -11.95 -17.80
N LEU A 142 -22.62 -12.43 -18.09
CA LEU A 142 -23.61 -11.69 -18.89
C LEU A 142 -24.19 -10.53 -18.09
N LYS A 143 -24.40 -10.76 -16.79
CA LYS A 143 -25.02 -9.80 -15.89
C LYS A 143 -24.67 -10.08 -14.45
N ILE A 144 -24.36 -9.03 -13.70
CA ILE A 144 -24.21 -9.05 -12.24
C ILE A 144 -25.24 -8.08 -11.68
N SER A 145 -26.06 -8.55 -10.74
CA SER A 145 -27.02 -7.68 -10.06
C SER A 145 -26.99 -7.89 -8.56
N TRP A 146 -26.84 -6.78 -7.84
CA TRP A 146 -26.92 -6.73 -6.39
C TRP A 146 -28.32 -6.28 -5.97
N THR A 147 -28.97 -7.07 -5.12
CA THR A 147 -30.32 -6.82 -4.62
C THR A 147 -30.35 -6.90 -3.09
N GLY A 148 -31.33 -6.23 -2.48
CA GLY A 148 -31.50 -6.17 -1.03
C GLY A 148 -30.80 -5.00 -0.36
N LYS A 149 -30.71 -5.04 0.97
CA LYS A 149 -30.09 -3.98 1.78
C LYS A 149 -28.57 -3.99 1.64
N ARG A 150 -27.95 -2.82 1.79
CA ARG A 150 -26.49 -2.69 1.91
C ARG A 150 -26.03 -3.51 3.11
N LEU A 151 -25.04 -4.36 2.90
CA LEU A 151 -24.40 -5.10 3.97
C LEU A 151 -23.03 -4.48 4.25
N ALA A 152 -22.73 -4.27 5.53
CA ALA A 152 -21.35 -4.11 5.94
C ALA A 152 -20.63 -5.44 5.66
N ALA A 153 -19.43 -5.38 5.10
CA ALA A 153 -18.59 -6.57 4.98
C ALA A 153 -18.45 -7.20 6.38
N ALA A 154 -18.79 -8.49 6.50
CA ALA A 154 -18.78 -9.17 7.79
C ALA A 154 -17.36 -9.29 8.38
N ARG A 155 -16.32 -9.04 7.57
CA ARG A 155 -14.92 -9.31 7.88
C ARG A 155 -14.03 -8.12 7.44
N PRO A 156 -12.89 -7.89 8.12
CA PRO A 156 -12.05 -6.72 7.92
C PRO A 156 -11.48 -6.62 6.50
N LYS A 157 -11.27 -5.38 6.04
CA LYS A 157 -10.67 -5.06 4.73
C LYS A 157 -9.21 -5.52 4.68
N ARG A 158 -8.77 -6.10 3.55
CA ARG A 158 -7.37 -6.40 3.20
C ARG A 158 -7.10 -5.88 1.79
N ARG A 159 -5.87 -5.43 1.50
CA ARG A 159 -5.41 -5.17 0.12
C ARG A 159 -4.65 -6.36 -0.46
N PHE A 160 -4.74 -6.61 -1.77
CA PHE A 160 -3.86 -7.56 -2.45
C PHE A 160 -2.39 -7.17 -2.27
N GLU A 161 -1.52 -8.14 -2.00
CA GLU A 161 -0.08 -7.89 -1.95
C GLU A 161 0.51 -7.74 -3.36
N LEU A 162 1.59 -6.96 -3.49
CA LEU A 162 2.26 -6.76 -4.79
C LEU A 162 2.76 -8.11 -5.36
N GLY A 163 2.16 -8.53 -6.48
CA GLY A 163 2.48 -9.81 -7.13
C GLY A 163 1.63 -10.99 -6.64
N GLU A 164 0.66 -10.77 -5.75
CA GLU A 164 -0.37 -11.75 -5.42
C GLU A 164 -1.25 -12.00 -6.64
N ARG A 165 -1.64 -13.27 -6.86
CA ARG A 165 -2.59 -13.62 -7.90
C ARG A 165 -3.93 -12.94 -7.59
N LYS A 166 -4.41 -12.16 -8.54
CA LYS A 166 -5.76 -11.61 -8.56
C LYS A 166 -6.65 -12.63 -9.27
N PRO A 167 -7.67 -13.22 -8.61
CA PRO A 167 -8.65 -14.04 -9.30
C PRO A 167 -9.34 -13.23 -10.39
N GLU A 168 -9.79 -13.87 -11.47
CA GLU A 168 -10.51 -13.18 -12.54
C GLU A 168 -11.94 -12.82 -12.14
N GLN A 169 -12.59 -11.95 -12.92
CA GLN A 169 -14.00 -11.65 -12.75
C GLN A 169 -14.85 -12.90 -12.87
N CYS A 170 -15.68 -13.17 -11.87
CA CYS A 170 -16.56 -14.34 -11.80
C CYS A 170 -15.81 -15.68 -11.83
N GLU A 171 -14.55 -15.70 -11.41
CA GLU A 171 -13.81 -16.95 -11.26
C GLU A 171 -14.40 -17.80 -10.12
N LEU A 172 -14.66 -19.08 -10.41
CA LEU A 172 -15.12 -20.06 -9.45
C LEU A 172 -13.92 -20.81 -8.85
N LEU A 173 -13.79 -20.69 -7.55
CA LEU A 173 -12.66 -21.08 -6.72
C LEU A 173 -13.06 -22.29 -5.85
N HIS A 174 -12.29 -23.38 -5.83
CA HIS A 174 -12.54 -24.50 -4.91
C HIS A 174 -12.19 -24.15 -3.45
N GLY A 175 -13.00 -24.57 -2.49
CA GLY A 175 -12.77 -24.39 -1.06
C GLY A 175 -13.87 -23.63 -0.34
N THR A 176 -13.59 -23.22 0.90
CA THR A 176 -14.52 -22.46 1.74
C THR A 176 -14.04 -21.03 1.96
N LEU A 177 -14.96 -20.13 2.29
CA LEU A 177 -14.60 -18.77 2.74
C LEU A 177 -13.67 -18.79 3.96
N ASP A 178 -13.71 -19.85 4.77
CA ASP A 178 -12.79 -20.04 5.88
C ASP A 178 -11.40 -20.50 5.41
N ASP A 179 -11.29 -21.17 4.26
CA ASP A 179 -9.99 -21.45 3.63
C ASP A 179 -9.40 -20.21 3.00
N VAL A 180 -10.22 -19.37 2.34
CA VAL A 180 -9.78 -18.03 1.91
C VAL A 180 -9.33 -17.25 3.12
N ASP A 181 -10.14 -17.14 4.17
CA ASP A 181 -9.77 -16.44 5.41
C ASP A 181 -8.47 -17.00 6.02
N ARG A 182 -8.32 -18.32 6.10
CA ARG A 182 -7.09 -18.96 6.58
C ARG A 182 -5.91 -18.61 5.70
N LEU A 183 -6.07 -18.56 4.39
CA LEU A 183 -5.04 -18.17 3.42
C LEU A 183 -4.65 -16.69 3.56
N LEU A 184 -5.65 -15.82 3.75
CA LEU A 184 -5.46 -14.39 4.00
C LEU A 184 -4.75 -14.13 5.34
N ARG A 185 -5.07 -14.94 6.37
CA ARG A 185 -4.45 -14.87 7.70
C ARG A 185 -3.10 -15.58 7.77
N SER A 186 -2.91 -16.61 6.97
CA SER A 186 -1.61 -17.26 6.82
C SER A 186 -0.72 -16.27 6.08
N LYS A 187 -0.05 -15.42 6.85
CA LYS A 187 1.14 -14.72 6.37
C LYS A 187 1.98 -15.81 5.74
N GLY A 188 2.34 -15.64 4.45
CA GLY A 188 3.31 -16.51 3.82
C GLY A 188 4.46 -16.61 4.82
N SER A 189 4.71 -17.83 5.31
CA SER A 189 5.80 -18.11 6.23
C SER A 189 7.09 -17.87 5.44
N ALA A 190 7.43 -16.61 5.21
CA ALA A 190 8.76 -16.22 4.86
C ALA A 190 9.58 -16.69 6.05
N THR A 191 10.35 -17.76 5.82
CA THR A 191 11.39 -18.19 6.75
C THR A 191 12.13 -16.92 7.17
N PRO A 192 12.21 -16.60 8.48
CA PRO A 192 12.77 -15.35 8.94
C PRO A 192 14.15 -15.20 8.32
N THR A 193 14.26 -14.32 7.33
CA THR A 193 15.57 -14.00 6.78
C THR A 193 16.19 -13.13 7.84
N SER A 194 17.33 -13.57 8.38
CA SER A 194 18.07 -12.77 9.37
C SER A 194 18.29 -11.38 8.78
N LEU A 195 17.73 -10.36 9.44
CA LEU A 195 17.93 -8.96 9.05
C LEU A 195 19.42 -8.63 8.99
N ALA A 196 19.79 -7.75 8.07
CA ALA A 196 21.13 -7.16 8.12
C ALA A 196 21.33 -6.46 9.48
N ALA A 197 22.54 -6.57 10.04
CA ALA A 197 22.83 -6.10 11.40
C ALA A 197 22.40 -4.64 11.70
N PRO A 198 22.55 -3.65 10.78
CA PRO A 198 22.07 -2.29 11.04
C PRO A 198 20.55 -2.20 11.20
N TYR A 199 19.79 -2.91 10.37
CA TYR A 199 18.33 -2.95 10.45
C TYR A 199 17.85 -3.66 11.70
N ALA A 200 18.50 -4.76 12.10
CA ALA A 200 18.19 -5.44 13.36
C ALA A 200 18.36 -4.49 14.56
N LYS A 201 19.45 -3.73 14.61
CA LYS A 201 19.71 -2.75 15.68
C LYS A 201 18.64 -1.66 15.73
N LEU A 202 18.24 -1.10 14.58
CA LEU A 202 17.17 -0.10 14.51
C LEU A 202 15.82 -0.70 14.94
N ALA A 203 15.49 -1.90 14.44
CA ALA A 203 14.24 -2.58 14.78
C ALA A 203 14.15 -2.85 16.29
N ASP A 204 15.23 -3.32 16.92
CA ASP A 204 15.29 -3.54 18.37
C ASP A 204 15.12 -2.22 19.15
N ALA A 205 15.80 -1.14 18.72
CA ALA A 205 15.69 0.17 19.35
C ALA A 205 14.26 0.72 19.26
N ALA A 206 13.66 0.71 18.06
CA ALA A 206 12.28 1.15 17.86
C ALA A 206 11.28 0.28 18.62
N ARG A 207 11.49 -1.05 18.67
CA ARG A 207 10.64 -1.97 19.43
C ARG A 207 10.66 -1.65 20.93
N SER A 208 11.83 -1.33 21.48
CA SER A 208 11.96 -0.93 22.89
C SER A 208 11.15 0.33 23.24
N LEU A 209 10.88 1.18 22.25
CA LEU A 209 10.04 2.38 22.39
C LEU A 209 8.54 2.09 22.19
N GLY A 210 8.15 0.86 21.82
CA GLY A 210 6.77 0.47 21.57
C GLY A 210 6.36 0.54 20.10
N PHE A 211 7.30 0.56 19.15
CA PHE A 211 6.98 0.65 17.72
C PHE A 211 6.03 -0.49 17.24
N CYS A 212 6.13 -1.68 17.82
CA CYS A 212 5.27 -2.82 17.46
C CYS A 212 3.99 -2.96 18.31
N LYS A 213 3.59 -1.95 19.10
CA LYS A 213 2.43 -2.09 20.00
C LYS A 213 1.07 -2.27 19.31
N LEU A 214 0.97 -1.91 18.03
CA LEU A 214 -0.26 -2.01 17.23
C LEU A 214 -0.38 -3.35 16.49
N VAL A 215 0.60 -4.24 16.61
CA VAL A 215 0.61 -5.55 15.94
C VAL A 215 0.64 -6.68 16.96
N ALA A 216 0.09 -7.84 16.57
CA ALA A 216 0.15 -9.04 17.39
C ALA A 216 1.59 -9.56 17.49
N ALA A 217 1.93 -10.23 18.60
CA ALA A 217 3.31 -10.66 18.88
C ALA A 217 3.88 -11.61 17.82
N ASP A 218 3.05 -12.47 17.24
CA ASP A 218 3.39 -13.40 16.16
C ASP A 218 3.66 -12.68 14.82
N GLN A 219 3.25 -11.43 14.69
CA GLN A 219 3.45 -10.60 13.51
C GLN A 219 4.73 -9.77 13.54
N ILE A 220 5.37 -9.62 14.71
CA ILE A 220 6.58 -8.80 14.90
C ILE A 220 7.72 -9.21 13.94
N PRO A 221 8.03 -10.51 13.72
CA PRO A 221 9.09 -10.88 12.78
C PRO A 221 8.82 -10.41 11.34
N ALA A 222 7.55 -10.33 10.93
CA ALA A 222 7.19 -9.81 9.61
C ALA A 222 7.33 -8.28 9.54
N VAL A 223 7.04 -7.57 10.64
CA VAL A 223 7.29 -6.12 10.75
C VAL A 223 8.78 -5.85 10.68
N ASP A 224 9.58 -6.60 11.44
CA ASP A 224 11.04 -6.51 11.40
C ASP A 224 11.56 -6.74 9.97
N GLY A 225 11.10 -7.78 9.27
CA GLY A 225 11.47 -8.05 7.88
C GLY A 225 11.10 -6.94 6.89
N ALA A 226 10.00 -6.22 7.12
CA ALA A 226 9.52 -5.16 6.22
C ALA A 226 10.46 -3.95 6.15
N ILE A 227 11.35 -3.77 7.13
CA ILE A 227 12.33 -2.69 7.17
C ILE A 227 13.28 -2.68 5.95
N GLU A 228 13.57 -3.85 5.39
CA GLU A 228 14.42 -3.97 4.19
C GLU A 228 13.74 -3.45 2.92
N GLY A 229 12.42 -3.27 2.96
CA GLY A 229 11.62 -2.68 1.89
C GLY A 229 11.51 -1.15 1.93
N GLY A 230 12.17 -0.49 2.89
CA GLY A 230 12.12 0.96 3.10
C GLY A 230 11.20 1.37 4.26
N ALA A 231 11.28 2.65 4.65
CA ALA A 231 10.64 3.12 5.88
C ALA A 231 9.11 3.03 5.79
N TYR A 232 8.54 3.36 4.63
CA TYR A 232 7.08 3.30 4.43
C TYR A 232 6.52 1.88 4.57
N ALA A 233 7.18 0.89 3.95
CA ALA A 233 6.79 -0.51 4.07
C ALA A 233 6.84 -0.97 5.54
N TRP A 234 7.85 -0.50 6.28
CA TRP A 234 8.00 -0.78 7.70
C TRP A 234 6.89 -0.15 8.56
N TYR A 235 6.57 1.13 8.37
CA TYR A 235 5.48 1.82 9.07
C TYR A 235 4.13 1.16 8.79
N ARG A 236 3.87 0.81 7.53
CA ARG A 236 2.62 0.15 7.12
C ARG A 236 2.52 -1.25 7.75
N ALA A 237 3.59 -2.03 7.74
CA ALA A 237 3.61 -3.35 8.39
C ALA A 237 3.38 -3.26 9.90
N ALA A 238 3.87 -2.19 10.54
CA ALA A 238 3.67 -1.91 11.96
C ALA A 238 2.28 -1.34 12.31
N GLY A 239 1.39 -1.14 11.32
CA GLY A 239 0.07 -0.53 11.52
C GLY A 239 0.13 0.95 11.90
N ARG A 240 1.22 1.65 11.52
CA ARG A 240 1.47 3.05 11.89
C ARG A 240 1.30 4.04 10.77
N ALA A 241 1.20 3.59 9.52
CA ALA A 241 1.01 4.45 8.34
C ALA A 241 -0.43 4.41 7.82
N PHE A 242 -1.00 5.59 7.62
CA PHE A 242 -2.37 5.81 7.17
C PHE A 242 -2.34 6.72 5.95
N ASP A 243 -2.90 6.25 4.84
CA ASP A 243 -2.99 7.03 3.60
C ASP A 243 -3.90 8.24 3.88
N ALA A 244 -3.37 9.45 3.68
CA ALA A 244 -3.98 10.71 4.09
C ALA A 244 -3.95 11.70 2.91
N ASP A 245 -4.41 11.22 1.77
CA ASP A 245 -4.41 11.95 0.50
C ASP A 245 -5.08 13.32 0.63
N ALA A 246 -4.34 14.39 0.31
CA ALA A 246 -4.76 15.75 0.64
C ALA A 246 -6.02 16.20 -0.14
N GLU A 247 -6.19 15.72 -1.38
CA GLU A 247 -7.39 15.97 -2.19
C GLU A 247 -8.58 15.27 -1.54
N ARG A 248 -8.46 13.96 -1.30
CA ARG A 248 -9.50 13.18 -0.63
C ARG A 248 -9.89 13.78 0.72
N LEU A 249 -8.91 14.20 1.51
CA LEU A 249 -9.17 14.84 2.80
C LEU A 249 -9.98 16.12 2.61
N ALA A 250 -9.59 17.01 1.70
CA ALA A 250 -10.32 18.25 1.43
C ALA A 250 -11.75 18.04 0.93
N GLU A 251 -11.99 16.94 0.22
CA GLU A 251 -13.28 16.56 -0.38
C GLU A 251 -14.20 15.74 0.54
N GLY A 252 -13.99 15.81 1.87
CA GLY A 252 -14.83 15.08 2.82
C GLY A 252 -14.26 13.70 3.22
N GLY A 253 -12.96 13.49 3.12
CA GLY A 253 -12.31 12.22 3.45
C GLY A 253 -11.85 12.06 4.90
N VAL A 254 -12.05 13.05 5.77
CA VAL A 254 -11.52 13.00 7.15
C VAL A 254 -12.24 11.96 8.00
N GLU A 255 -13.55 11.75 7.80
CA GLU A 255 -14.29 10.68 8.49
C GLU A 255 -13.70 9.30 8.16
N ASP A 256 -13.50 9.01 6.87
CA ASP A 256 -12.89 7.75 6.41
C ASP A 256 -11.51 7.53 7.01
N LEU A 257 -10.67 8.57 7.05
CA LEU A 257 -9.35 8.51 7.66
C LEU A 257 -9.44 8.19 9.16
N LEU A 258 -10.30 8.89 9.90
CA LEU A 258 -10.47 8.68 11.33
C LEU A 258 -11.02 7.28 11.65
N ASP A 259 -11.95 6.78 10.83
CA ASP A 259 -12.45 5.42 10.93
C ASP A 259 -11.37 4.38 10.63
N TYR A 260 -10.51 4.63 9.64
CA TYR A 260 -9.36 3.79 9.36
C TYR A 260 -8.36 3.78 10.52
N MET A 261 -8.12 4.94 11.15
CA MET A 261 -7.23 5.08 12.32
C MET A 261 -7.84 4.59 13.64
N ARG A 262 -9.16 4.43 13.72
CA ARG A 262 -9.92 4.15 14.95
C ARG A 262 -9.32 3.03 15.83
N PRO A 263 -8.89 1.87 15.29
CA PRO A 263 -8.27 0.83 16.13
C PRO A 263 -6.97 1.29 16.80
N ALA A 264 -6.11 2.02 16.07
CA ALA A 264 -4.85 2.54 16.60
C ALA A 264 -5.09 3.61 17.66
N LEU A 265 -6.03 4.54 17.41
CA LEU A 265 -6.39 5.59 18.36
C LEU A 265 -6.98 5.02 19.66
N ALA A 266 -7.78 3.96 19.57
CA ALA A 266 -8.34 3.28 20.73
C ALA A 266 -7.25 2.62 21.60
N ILE A 267 -6.20 2.05 20.99
CA ILE A 267 -5.03 1.51 21.72
C ILE A 267 -4.29 2.61 22.49
N GLU A 268 -4.25 3.83 21.95
CA GLU A 268 -3.72 5.03 22.63
C GLU A 268 -4.66 5.60 23.69
N GLY A 269 -5.85 5.02 23.87
CA GLY A 269 -6.86 5.48 24.82
C GLY A 269 -7.80 6.55 24.28
N TRP A 270 -7.64 7.01 23.03
CA TRP A 270 -8.57 7.97 22.42
C TRP A 270 -9.71 7.25 21.70
N THR A 271 -10.87 7.22 22.35
CA THR A 271 -12.10 6.68 21.75
C THR A 271 -12.83 7.78 20.99
N LEU A 272 -12.92 7.65 19.67
CA LEU A 272 -13.66 8.56 18.81
C LEU A 272 -15.17 8.42 19.03
N GLY A 273 -15.87 9.55 19.21
CA GLY A 273 -17.32 9.61 19.26
C GLY A 273 -17.99 9.37 17.90
N GLU A 274 -19.29 9.63 17.82
CA GLU A 274 -20.00 9.71 16.54
C GLU A 274 -19.38 10.83 15.70
N ILE A 275 -19.04 10.52 14.45
CA ILE A 275 -18.49 11.46 13.49
C ILE A 275 -19.62 11.84 12.53
N VAL A 276 -19.79 13.14 12.30
CA VAL A 276 -20.72 13.66 11.28
C VAL A 276 -19.99 14.72 10.49
N GLN A 277 -19.89 14.51 9.18
CA GLN A 277 -19.31 15.50 8.28
C GLN A 277 -20.35 16.26 7.47
N THR A 278 -20.03 17.50 7.12
CA THR A 278 -20.78 18.31 6.16
C THR A 278 -19.77 18.92 5.20
N TYR A 279 -19.75 18.38 3.98
CA TYR A 279 -18.90 18.84 2.88
C TYR A 279 -19.76 19.51 1.82
N ASP A 280 -19.40 20.73 1.46
CA ASP A 280 -19.94 21.46 0.32
C ASP A 280 -18.76 22.09 -0.43
N ALA A 281 -18.60 21.69 -1.70
CA ALA A 281 -17.45 22.08 -2.52
C ALA A 281 -17.32 23.61 -2.69
N GLU A 282 -18.39 24.38 -2.52
CA GLU A 282 -18.39 25.85 -2.65
C GLU A 282 -18.39 26.56 -1.28
N HIS A 283 -19.03 25.96 -0.27
CA HIS A 283 -19.30 26.65 1.00
C HIS A 283 -18.35 26.29 2.13
N GLY A 284 -17.72 25.11 2.09
CA GLY A 284 -16.78 24.67 3.11
C GLY A 284 -16.93 23.23 3.54
N TYR A 285 -16.08 22.84 4.48
CA TYR A 285 -16.07 21.52 5.08
C TYR A 285 -16.00 21.63 6.60
N THR A 286 -16.99 21.07 7.29
CA THR A 286 -17.01 20.90 8.74
C THR A 286 -17.11 19.42 9.13
N LEU A 287 -16.54 19.11 10.29
CA LEU A 287 -16.53 17.79 10.91
C LEU A 287 -16.95 17.93 12.37
N ARG A 288 -17.94 17.16 12.81
CA ARG A 288 -18.35 17.09 14.21
C ARG A 288 -17.98 15.73 14.79
N ILE A 289 -17.28 15.71 15.92
CA ILE A 289 -16.95 14.49 16.67
C ILE A 289 -17.62 14.59 18.04
N GLY A 290 -18.66 13.80 18.26
CA GLY A 290 -19.53 13.94 19.43
C GLY A 290 -20.17 15.33 19.47
N ALA A 291 -19.83 16.14 20.47
CA ALA A 291 -20.34 17.50 20.61
C ALA A 291 -19.38 18.59 20.08
N GLU A 292 -18.15 18.23 19.70
CA GLU A 292 -17.13 19.19 19.22
C GLU A 292 -17.23 19.35 17.70
N GLU A 293 -17.38 20.59 17.22
CA GLU A 293 -17.38 20.93 15.79
C GLU A 293 -16.03 21.52 15.39
N HIS A 294 -15.52 21.08 14.24
CA HIS A 294 -14.23 21.46 13.68
C HIS A 294 -14.41 21.89 12.22
N THR A 295 -14.00 23.11 11.90
CA THR A 295 -13.95 23.57 10.51
C THR A 295 -12.65 23.10 9.86
N MET A 296 -12.76 22.32 8.79
CA MET A 296 -11.62 21.88 7.99
C MET A 296 -11.21 22.94 6.98
N TRP A 297 -12.16 23.60 6.33
CA TRP A 297 -11.95 24.84 5.55
C TRP A 297 -13.29 25.54 5.29
N SER A 298 -13.27 26.86 5.06
CA SER A 298 -14.44 27.66 4.67
C SER A 298 -14.35 28.15 3.22
N ALA A 299 -15.45 28.64 2.64
CA ALA A 299 -15.46 29.18 1.27
C ALA A 299 -14.29 30.15 0.93
N SER A 300 -13.91 31.04 1.87
CA SER A 300 -12.76 31.95 1.70
C SER A 300 -11.39 31.25 1.62
N GLU A 301 -11.31 30.03 2.14
CA GLU A 301 -10.11 29.19 2.27
C GLU A 301 -10.05 28.09 1.21
N GLN A 302 -11.00 28.04 0.26
CA GLN A 302 -11.13 26.96 -0.73
C GLN A 302 -9.84 26.72 -1.53
N HIS A 303 -9.11 27.78 -1.87
CA HIS A 303 -7.84 27.70 -2.61
C HIS A 303 -6.69 27.03 -1.83
N GLU A 304 -6.82 26.91 -0.50
CA GLU A 304 -5.86 26.26 0.40
C GLU A 304 -6.44 24.96 1.00
N ALA A 305 -7.60 24.48 0.52
CA ALA A 305 -8.37 23.42 1.18
C ALA A 305 -7.56 22.14 1.41
N TRP A 306 -6.71 21.74 0.45
CA TRP A 306 -5.88 20.53 0.56
C TRP A 306 -4.87 20.62 1.71
N GLU A 307 -4.10 21.71 1.79
CA GLU A 307 -3.12 21.91 2.85
C GLU A 307 -3.78 22.14 4.22
N LEU A 308 -4.83 22.95 4.25
CA LEU A 308 -5.57 23.26 5.48
C LEU A 308 -6.22 22.03 6.08
N THR A 309 -6.91 21.22 5.26
CA THR A 309 -7.58 20.01 5.76
C THR A 309 -6.58 18.99 6.26
N THR A 310 -5.49 18.76 5.52
CA THR A 310 -4.41 17.87 5.97
C THR A 310 -3.84 18.33 7.32
N THR A 311 -3.52 19.63 7.45
CA THR A 311 -2.95 20.19 8.68
C THR A 311 -3.94 20.17 9.85
N ARG A 312 -5.21 20.49 9.60
CA ARG A 312 -6.27 20.52 10.62
C ARG A 312 -6.68 19.12 11.06
N ALA A 313 -6.72 18.14 10.15
CA ALA A 313 -6.93 16.74 10.47
C ALA A 313 -5.79 16.17 11.33
N ALA A 314 -4.53 16.43 10.97
CA ALA A 314 -3.39 16.04 11.80
C ALA A 314 -3.44 16.68 13.20
N SER A 315 -3.76 17.98 13.26
CA SER A 315 -3.89 18.72 14.53
C SER A 315 -5.02 18.17 15.40
N LEU A 316 -6.18 17.88 14.81
CA LEU A 316 -7.32 17.27 15.48
C LEU A 316 -6.94 15.93 16.14
N ILE A 317 -6.20 15.09 15.43
CA ILE A 317 -5.72 13.81 15.95
C ILE A 317 -4.72 14.02 17.10
N ASP A 318 -3.76 14.93 16.92
CA ASP A 318 -2.75 15.24 17.94
C ASP A 318 -3.38 15.79 19.23
N GLU A 319 -4.39 16.65 19.11
CA GLU A 319 -5.16 17.20 20.24
C GLU A 319 -5.94 16.10 20.97
N GLY A 320 -6.59 15.20 20.23
CA GLY A 320 -7.27 14.03 20.78
C GLY A 320 -6.33 13.11 21.57
N LEU A 321 -5.18 12.76 20.98
CA LEU A 321 -4.14 11.96 21.63
C LEU A 321 -3.55 12.67 22.86
N ALA A 322 -3.36 13.99 22.79
CA ALA A 322 -2.89 14.78 23.92
C ALA A 322 -3.89 14.80 25.09
N LYS A 323 -5.21 14.91 24.82
CA LYS A 323 -6.27 14.88 25.84
C LYS A 323 -6.23 13.59 26.67
N VAL A 324 -5.87 12.47 26.06
CA VAL A 324 -5.76 11.15 26.73
C VAL A 324 -4.35 10.85 27.26
N GLY A 325 -3.41 11.79 27.13
CA GLY A 325 -2.04 11.65 27.63
C GLY A 325 -1.16 10.70 26.79
N SER A 326 -1.55 10.38 25.55
CA SER A 326 -0.71 9.58 24.67
C SER A 326 0.52 10.38 24.23
N PRO A 327 1.72 9.76 24.16
CA PRO A 327 2.93 10.39 23.61
C PRO A 327 3.01 10.32 22.08
N GLU A 328 2.11 9.59 21.41
CA GLU A 328 2.10 9.45 19.95
C GLU A 328 1.61 10.75 19.30
N ARG A 329 2.22 11.14 18.18
CA ARG A 329 1.80 12.27 17.35
C ARG A 329 1.77 11.89 15.88
N VAL A 330 0.93 12.56 15.12
CA VAL A 330 0.91 12.48 13.66
C VAL A 330 2.17 13.13 13.12
N HIS A 331 2.86 12.39 12.27
CA HIS A 331 3.94 12.87 11.43
C HIS A 331 3.55 12.65 9.98
N VAL A 332 3.88 13.58 9.10
CA VAL A 332 3.50 13.53 7.70
C VAL A 332 4.69 13.07 6.86
N LEU A 333 4.51 11.91 6.24
CA LEU A 333 5.43 11.34 5.27
C LEU A 333 4.91 11.67 3.87
N ARG A 334 5.74 12.36 3.07
CA ARG A 334 5.37 12.97 1.78
C ARG A 334 4.28 14.06 1.94
N GLY A 335 4.36 15.11 1.15
CA GLY A 335 3.38 16.20 1.14
C GLY A 335 2.57 16.21 -0.16
N GLY A 336 1.47 16.97 -0.19
CA GLY A 336 0.60 17.08 -1.37
C GLY A 336 -0.37 15.91 -1.49
N GLU A 337 -0.63 15.48 -2.73
CA GLU A 337 -1.62 14.44 -3.08
C GLU A 337 -1.33 13.12 -2.35
N ASP A 338 -0.08 12.66 -2.31
CA ASP A 338 0.29 11.36 -1.73
C ASP A 338 0.67 11.42 -0.23
N ALA A 339 0.05 12.32 0.55
CA ALA A 339 0.39 12.46 1.97
C ALA A 339 0.04 11.19 2.76
N VAL A 340 0.91 10.83 3.71
CA VAL A 340 0.71 9.69 4.62
C VAL A 340 0.89 10.17 6.05
N PHE A 341 -0.09 9.89 6.90
CA PHE A 341 0.03 10.08 8.34
C PHE A 341 0.73 8.89 8.98
N VAL A 342 1.77 9.16 9.75
CA VAL A 342 2.53 8.16 10.51
C VAL A 342 2.46 8.49 11.99
N LEU A 343 1.85 7.60 12.78
CA LEU A 343 1.80 7.74 14.23
C LEU A 343 3.13 7.27 14.84
N LEU A 344 3.87 8.20 15.45
CA LEU A 344 5.13 7.94 16.15
C LEU A 344 5.22 8.78 17.43
N THR A 345 5.92 8.28 18.44
CA THR A 345 6.45 9.14 19.50
C THR A 345 7.62 9.96 18.96
N ARG A 346 7.94 11.05 19.65
CA ARG A 346 9.11 11.87 19.32
C ARG A 346 10.40 11.04 19.33
N GLU A 347 10.55 10.17 20.32
CA GLU A 347 11.71 9.32 20.51
C GLU A 347 11.83 8.27 19.40
N MET A 348 10.70 7.68 18.96
CA MET A 348 10.69 6.76 17.82
C MET A 348 11.19 7.45 16.56
N ARG A 349 10.60 8.60 16.20
CA ARG A 349 11.02 9.36 15.02
C ARG A 349 12.50 9.72 15.09
N GLN A 350 12.96 10.24 16.23
CA GLN A 350 14.37 10.62 16.41
C GLN A 350 15.30 9.41 16.24
N THR A 351 14.96 8.27 16.83
CA THR A 351 15.71 7.02 16.68
C THR A 351 15.80 6.58 15.21
N ILE A 352 14.70 6.69 14.47
CA ILE A 352 14.67 6.34 13.04
C ILE A 352 15.53 7.31 12.22
N ALA A 353 15.42 8.61 12.46
CA ALA A 353 16.21 9.63 11.75
C ALA A 353 17.72 9.49 12.03
N GLU A 354 18.10 9.30 13.30
CA GLU A 354 19.51 9.16 13.73
C GLU A 354 20.15 7.85 13.27
N SER A 355 19.35 6.88 12.81
CA SER A 355 19.88 5.62 12.27
C SER A 355 20.70 5.81 11.00
N GLY A 356 20.38 6.84 10.20
CA GLY A 356 20.96 7.07 8.88
C GLY A 356 20.67 5.94 7.87
N LEU A 357 19.70 5.07 8.15
CA LEU A 357 19.36 3.93 7.29
C LEU A 357 18.34 4.25 6.18
N PHE A 358 17.57 5.32 6.36
CA PHE A 358 16.58 5.79 5.40
C PHE A 358 16.96 7.16 4.86
N ALA A 359 16.48 7.49 3.66
CA ALA A 359 16.65 8.82 3.09
C ALA A 359 15.83 9.87 3.87
N ASP A 360 16.19 11.15 3.79
CA ASP A 360 15.51 12.22 4.55
C ASP A 360 14.01 12.31 4.20
N GLU A 361 13.64 12.07 2.94
CA GLU A 361 12.26 12.02 2.45
C GLU A 361 11.45 10.83 2.97
N GLU A 362 12.12 9.79 3.49
CA GLU A 362 11.49 8.64 4.14
C GLU A 362 11.28 8.84 5.65
N ILE A 363 11.81 9.94 6.20
CA ILE A 363 11.62 10.32 7.60
C ILE A 363 10.39 11.24 7.71
N PRO A 364 9.29 10.79 8.35
CA PRO A 364 8.09 11.60 8.50
C PRO A 364 8.40 12.93 9.20
N THR A 365 7.83 14.03 8.74
CA THR A 365 8.00 15.36 9.34
C THR A 365 6.93 15.59 10.42
N PRO A 366 7.23 16.27 11.55
CA PRO A 366 6.20 16.54 12.56
C PRO A 366 5.06 17.39 11.96
N SER A 367 3.80 17.02 12.21
CA SER A 367 2.61 17.76 11.75
C SER A 367 2.67 19.26 12.13
N SER A 368 3.24 19.57 13.29
CA SER A 368 3.41 20.94 13.80
C SER A 368 4.28 21.83 12.89
N SER A 369 5.10 21.23 12.03
CA SER A 369 5.98 21.94 11.09
C SER A 369 5.24 22.40 9.82
N LEU A 370 4.09 21.80 9.49
CA LEU A 370 3.29 22.16 8.32
C LEU A 370 2.76 23.60 8.42
N ARG A 371 2.39 24.04 9.63
CA ARG A 371 1.86 25.40 9.89
C ARG A 371 2.81 26.55 9.54
N LEU A 372 4.11 26.26 9.37
CA LEU A 372 5.12 27.29 9.11
C LEU A 372 5.38 27.50 7.60
N ALA A 373 4.95 26.57 6.74
CA ALA A 373 5.19 26.64 5.30
C ALA A 373 4.20 27.58 4.59
N SER A 374 2.90 27.55 4.95
CA SER A 374 1.84 28.36 4.32
C SER A 374 1.88 29.88 4.59
N ARG A 375 2.81 30.36 5.43
CA ARG A 375 2.92 31.80 5.76
C ARG A 375 4.06 32.52 5.02
N ARG A 376 4.70 31.88 4.03
CA ARG A 376 5.74 32.47 3.18
C ARG A 376 5.29 32.49 1.74
#